data_AF-A0AAD7HSU1-F1
#
_entry.id   AF-A0AAD7HSU1-F1
#
_cell.length_a   1.000
_cell.length_b   1.000
_cell.length_c   1.000
_cell.angle_alpha   90.00
_cell.angle_beta   90.00
_cell.angle_gamma   90.00
#
_symmetry.space_group_name_H-M   'P 1'
#
loop_
_entity.id
_entity.type
_entity.pdbx_description
1 polymer ?
#
loop_
_entity_poly.entity_id
_entity_poly.type
_entity_poly.pdbx_seq_one_letter_code
_entity_poly.pdbx_strand_id
1 'polypeptide(L)'
;MQLQHLRQLRLMWCGIYAFERTGAPPDAMPFTVTSLVLHEVRSLDRAGQDLDTEAFRARNLALMPLALLSGLQSLCVSSEKFSSRVMQQAHCLLPDTRNLVDLKVTGPPSVDDPGREPLPVLVVPLLTSFSGPHYIAASLMRSATQIAEVILTDEISAQQALQVIENLHPAAVRNIELTLEHWSAEVLHEIAHRFTRCKRIKLVHRYWGPSDDFLFHFGVHHLPRTQIDTFIIHARPEAAVRKPPTPGGGFRHFLAQIRKWKADGAAGLRHVPPPASEEDLRGYFAVWARYNPLLEVVSIGNRLWTRDVRGMVWTAGEEAEVEAEAA
;
A
#
# COMPACT_ATOMS: atom_id res chain seq x y z
N MET A 1 14.16 27.40 28.51
CA MET A 1 12.88 27.86 27.91
C MET A 1 12.98 27.76 26.38
N GLN A 2 13.01 26.55 25.81
CA GLN A 2 13.15 26.34 24.34
C GLN A 2 12.39 25.11 23.78
N LEU A 3 11.71 24.30 24.62
CA LEU A 3 11.05 23.06 24.18
C LEU A 3 9.58 23.24 23.73
N GLN A 4 8.97 24.42 23.89
CA GLN A 4 7.55 24.68 23.58
C GLN A 4 7.21 24.58 22.07
N HIS A 5 8.20 24.48 21.19
CA HIS A 5 8.02 24.43 19.73
C HIS A 5 8.35 23.08 19.10
N LEU A 6 8.63 22.03 19.90
CA LEU A 6 8.91 20.69 19.38
C LEU A 6 7.64 20.01 18.84
N ARG A 7 7.35 20.25 17.55
CA ARG A 7 6.23 19.60 16.83
C ARG A 7 6.55 18.18 16.37
N GLN A 8 7.82 17.89 16.15
CA GLN A 8 8.31 16.59 15.69
C GLN A 8 9.39 16.08 16.64
N LEU A 9 9.21 14.84 17.11
CA LEU A 9 10.20 14.14 17.91
C LEU A 9 10.68 12.91 17.14
N ARG A 10 11.96 12.89 16.76
CA ARG A 10 12.61 11.73 16.12
C ARG A 10 13.57 11.08 17.10
N LEU A 11 13.26 9.85 17.49
CA LEU A 11 14.09 9.05 18.38
C LEU A 11 14.76 7.95 17.55
N MET A 12 16.04 8.14 17.24
CA MET A 12 16.84 7.20 16.43
C MET A 12 17.14 5.90 17.19
N TRP A 13 17.38 6.02 18.49
CA TRP A 13 17.51 4.93 19.46
C TRP A 13 16.84 5.40 20.75
N CYS A 14 15.85 4.65 21.22
CA CYS A 14 15.21 4.92 22.51
C CYS A 14 15.26 3.64 23.35
N GLY A 15 16.05 3.69 24.42
CA GLY A 15 15.89 2.79 25.56
C GLY A 15 14.91 3.42 26.52
N ILE A 16 13.71 2.86 26.64
CA ILE A 16 12.75 3.29 27.67
C ILE A 16 13.10 2.48 28.93
N TYR A 17 13.67 3.15 29.93
CA TYR A 17 14.10 2.52 31.17
C TYR A 17 12.97 2.52 32.21
N ALA A 18 12.70 1.35 32.80
CA ALA A 18 11.71 1.17 33.85
C ALA A 18 12.15 1.82 35.18
N PHE A 19 11.64 3.02 35.46
CA PHE A 19 11.67 3.58 36.81
C PHE A 19 10.36 3.21 37.55
N GLU A 20 10.48 2.68 38.77
CA GLU A 20 9.33 2.59 39.67
C GLU A 20 8.92 4.02 40.03
N ARG A 21 7.68 4.42 39.71
CA ARG A 21 7.13 5.71 40.10
C ARG A 21 7.09 5.79 41.64
N THR A 22 8.07 6.44 42.24
CA THR A 22 8.05 6.84 43.66
C THR A 22 7.68 8.31 43.86
N GLY A 23 7.20 9.00 42.80
CA GLY A 23 6.79 10.41 42.88
C GLY A 23 5.60 10.73 41.97
N ALA A 24 4.88 11.80 42.32
CA ALA A 24 3.78 12.35 41.52
C ALA A 24 4.24 12.61 40.07
N PRO A 25 3.38 12.37 39.06
CA PRO A 25 3.73 12.67 37.68
C PRO A 25 4.13 14.16 37.59
N PRO A 26 5.23 14.50 36.89
CA PRO A 26 5.62 15.90 36.73
C PRO A 26 4.43 16.65 36.12
N ASP A 27 4.11 17.81 36.71
CA ASP A 27 3.09 18.72 36.21
C ASP A 27 3.23 18.91 34.70
N ALA A 28 2.08 18.92 34.02
CA ALA A 28 1.86 18.96 32.57
C ALA A 28 3.10 19.33 31.73
N MET A 29 3.52 18.44 30.82
CA MET A 29 4.56 18.77 29.85
C MET A 29 4.17 20.04 29.08
N PRO A 30 5.03 21.08 29.02
CA PRO A 30 4.69 22.38 28.45
C PRO A 30 4.67 22.41 26.92
N PHE A 31 4.69 21.24 26.26
CA PHE A 31 4.79 21.12 24.81
C PHE A 31 3.91 19.99 24.28
N THR A 32 3.39 20.18 23.07
CA THR A 32 2.54 19.21 22.37
C THR A 32 3.34 18.59 21.23
N VAL A 33 3.45 17.26 21.23
CA VAL A 33 4.07 16.50 20.14
C VAL A 33 2.99 16.04 19.18
N THR A 34 3.04 16.50 17.94
CA THR A 34 2.07 16.13 16.89
C THR A 34 2.60 15.02 15.97
N SER A 35 3.92 14.86 15.86
CA SER A 35 4.55 13.78 15.10
C SER A 35 5.64 13.08 15.91
N LEU A 36 5.59 11.75 15.95
CA LEU A 36 6.52 10.90 16.68
C LEU A 36 7.09 9.86 15.71
N VAL A 37 8.43 9.85 15.58
CA VAL A 37 9.15 8.87 14.78
C VAL A 37 10.01 8.03 15.71
N LEU A 38 9.71 6.74 15.76
CA LEU A 38 10.36 5.74 16.59
C LEU A 38 11.15 4.78 15.69
N HIS A 39 12.48 4.83 15.79
CA HIS A 39 13.36 3.93 15.08
C HIS A 39 14.06 2.98 16.07
N GLU A 40 14.09 1.68 15.78
CA GLU A 40 14.81 0.66 16.57
C GLU A 40 14.58 0.75 18.09
N VAL A 41 13.34 0.99 18.51
CA VAL A 41 13.02 1.11 19.94
C VAL A 41 13.26 -0.24 20.62
N ARG A 42 14.01 -0.21 21.73
CA ARG A 42 14.26 -1.38 22.57
C ARG A 42 13.71 -1.11 23.95
N SER A 43 13.02 -2.09 24.51
CA SER A 43 12.62 -2.04 25.90
C SER A 43 13.63 -2.80 26.70
N LEU A 44 14.33 -2.09 27.57
CA LEU A 44 15.39 -2.67 28.37
C LEU A 44 14.94 -2.74 29.83
N ASP A 45 15.24 -3.84 30.49
CA ASP A 45 15.12 -3.94 31.93
C ASP A 45 16.22 -3.10 32.63
N ARG A 46 16.26 -3.13 33.96
CA ARG A 46 17.29 -2.40 34.73
C ARG A 46 18.71 -2.92 34.45
N ALA A 47 18.85 -4.17 33.99
CA ALA A 47 20.11 -4.78 33.63
C ALA A 47 20.51 -4.53 32.17
N GLY A 48 19.71 -3.81 31.39
CA GLY A 48 19.95 -3.58 29.97
C GLY A 48 19.60 -4.78 29.07
N GLN A 49 18.82 -5.74 29.57
CA GLN A 49 18.32 -6.88 28.82
C GLN A 49 16.97 -6.56 28.18
N ASP A 50 16.70 -7.14 27.01
CA ASP A 50 15.43 -6.94 26.33
C ASP A 50 14.26 -7.54 27.14
N LEU A 51 13.24 -6.72 27.39
CA LEU A 51 12.01 -7.13 28.08
C LEU A 51 11.07 -7.89 27.15
N ASP A 52 10.29 -8.82 27.71
CA ASP A 52 9.20 -9.51 27.01
C ASP A 52 7.98 -8.61 26.74
N THR A 53 7.04 -9.12 25.94
CA THR A 53 5.88 -8.39 25.40
C THR A 53 4.90 -7.88 26.46
N GLU A 54 4.62 -8.66 27.49
CA GLU A 54 3.68 -8.24 28.55
C GLU A 54 4.33 -7.23 29.49
N ALA A 55 5.61 -7.42 29.82
CA ALA A 55 6.39 -6.46 30.59
C ALA A 55 6.56 -5.14 29.82
N PHE A 56 6.66 -5.18 28.49
CA PHE A 56 6.69 -3.99 27.62
C PHE A 56 5.43 -3.15 27.77
N ARG A 57 4.24 -3.77 27.61
CA ARG A 57 2.94 -3.07 27.64
C ARG A 57 2.68 -2.42 29.00
N ALA A 58 2.93 -3.15 30.08
CA ALA A 58 2.71 -2.65 31.44
C ALA A 58 3.68 -1.51 31.82
N ARG A 59 4.91 -1.50 31.30
CA ARG A 59 5.98 -0.60 31.79
C ARG A 59 6.26 0.60 30.90
N ASN A 60 6.16 0.50 29.58
CA ASN A 60 6.52 1.63 28.68
C ASN A 60 5.38 2.65 28.50
N LEU A 61 4.11 2.21 28.50
CA LEU A 61 2.95 3.11 28.52
C LEU A 61 2.86 3.92 29.81
N ALA A 62 3.42 3.41 30.92
CA ALA A 62 3.49 4.15 32.18
C ALA A 62 4.49 5.33 32.14
N LEU A 63 5.43 5.30 31.19
CA LEU A 63 6.58 6.22 31.11
C LEU A 63 6.44 7.28 30.02
N MET A 64 5.74 7.00 28.92
CA MET A 64 5.31 8.07 28.01
C MET A 64 4.11 8.79 28.64
N PRO A 65 4.17 10.11 28.90
CA PRO A 65 3.00 10.83 29.39
C PRO A 65 1.85 10.68 28.41
N LEU A 66 0.67 10.28 28.90
CA LEU A 66 -0.57 10.23 28.12
C LEU A 66 -0.86 11.57 27.42
N ALA A 67 -0.37 12.68 27.99
CA ALA A 67 -0.42 14.01 27.40
C ALA A 67 0.36 14.14 26.06
N LEU A 68 1.43 13.36 25.85
CA LEU A 68 2.13 13.30 24.57
C LEU A 68 1.30 12.53 23.54
N LEU A 69 0.71 11.40 23.93
CA LEU A 69 -0.03 10.52 23.03
C LEU A 69 -1.38 11.11 22.60
N SER A 70 -2.03 11.88 23.47
CA SER A 70 -3.30 12.52 23.16
C SER A 70 -3.20 13.59 22.08
N GLY A 71 -2.04 14.26 21.93
CA GLY A 71 -1.80 15.25 20.87
C GLY A 71 -1.27 14.67 19.56
N LEU A 72 -0.98 13.37 19.53
CA LEU A 72 -0.26 12.75 18.42
C LEU A 72 -1.15 12.58 17.19
N GLN A 73 -0.69 13.12 16.06
CA GLN A 73 -1.36 13.06 14.75
C GLN A 73 -0.63 12.17 13.75
N SER A 74 0.69 12.04 13.86
CA SER A 74 1.49 11.18 12.99
C SER A 74 2.41 10.29 13.82
N LEU A 75 2.35 8.99 13.57
CA LEU A 75 3.18 7.98 14.23
C LEU A 75 3.92 7.17 13.16
N CYS A 76 5.25 7.20 13.22
CA CYS A 76 6.09 6.33 12.41
C CYS A 76 6.86 5.39 13.33
N VAL A 77 6.74 4.08 13.13
CA VAL A 77 7.49 3.05 13.84
C VAL A 77 8.29 2.25 12.83
N SER A 78 9.61 2.23 12.97
CA SER A 78 10.49 1.53 12.04
C SER A 78 11.55 0.68 12.73
N SER A 79 11.89 -0.46 12.14
CA SER A 79 13.08 -1.23 12.49
C SER A 79 13.63 -1.95 11.28
N GLU A 80 14.95 -2.02 11.16
CA GLU A 80 15.60 -2.81 10.12
C GLU A 80 15.74 -4.29 10.52
N LYS A 81 15.65 -4.59 11.82
CA LYS A 81 16.05 -5.90 12.38
C LYS A 81 14.90 -6.67 13.00
N PHE A 82 13.90 -5.98 13.55
CA PHE A 82 12.91 -6.61 14.44
C PHE A 82 11.48 -6.27 14.02
N SER A 83 10.94 -7.04 13.07
CA SER A 83 9.55 -6.88 12.62
C SER A 83 8.54 -7.05 13.76
N SER A 84 8.66 -8.12 14.54
CA SER A 84 7.77 -8.41 15.68
C SER A 84 7.78 -7.32 16.77
N ARG A 85 8.90 -6.61 16.95
CA ARG A 85 9.00 -5.54 17.95
C ARG A 85 8.34 -4.24 17.49
N VAL A 86 8.56 -3.85 16.24
CA VAL A 86 7.87 -2.70 15.61
C VAL A 86 6.37 -2.86 15.72
N MET A 87 5.92 -4.09 15.52
CA MET A 87 4.53 -4.49 15.65
C MET A 87 3.97 -4.32 17.05
N GLN A 88 4.65 -4.90 18.03
CA GLN A 88 4.26 -4.79 19.43
C GLN A 88 4.22 -3.33 19.89
N GLN A 89 5.17 -2.51 19.41
CA GLN A 89 5.25 -1.10 19.74
C GLN A 89 4.08 -0.31 19.17
N ALA A 90 3.80 -0.44 17.88
CA ALA A 90 2.65 0.20 17.26
C ALA A 90 1.37 -0.21 18.00
N HIS A 91 1.19 -1.51 18.23
CA HIS A 91 0.03 -2.03 18.94
C HIS A 91 -0.13 -1.47 20.36
N CYS A 92 0.95 -1.31 21.12
CA CYS A 92 0.88 -0.77 22.48
C CYS A 92 0.51 0.72 22.48
N LEU A 93 0.96 1.50 21.49
CA LEU A 93 0.73 2.95 21.46
C LEU A 93 -0.65 3.32 20.89
N LEU A 94 -1.17 2.54 19.95
CA LEU A 94 -2.39 2.86 19.20
C LEU A 94 -3.65 3.10 20.05
N PRO A 95 -3.92 2.36 21.16
CA PRO A 95 -5.09 2.60 22.00
C PRO A 95 -5.17 4.02 22.59
N ASP A 96 -4.02 4.66 22.79
CA ASP A 96 -3.94 5.98 23.43
C ASP A 96 -3.78 7.14 22.41
N THR A 97 -3.64 6.83 21.12
CA THR A 97 -3.48 7.82 20.03
C THR A 97 -4.78 8.08 19.29
N ARG A 98 -5.78 8.65 19.97
CA ARG A 98 -7.11 8.89 19.38
C ARG A 98 -7.13 9.93 18.25
N ASN A 99 -6.14 10.82 18.24
CA ASN A 99 -5.99 11.89 17.25
C ASN A 99 -5.08 11.50 16.08
N LEU A 100 -4.73 10.23 15.96
CA LEU A 100 -3.84 9.74 14.93
C LEU A 100 -4.50 9.84 13.56
N VAL A 101 -3.85 10.57 12.65
CA VAL A 101 -4.24 10.82 11.26
C VAL A 101 -3.39 10.00 10.30
N ASP A 102 -2.10 9.83 10.63
CA ASP A 102 -1.12 9.13 9.80
C ASP A 102 -0.36 8.08 10.62
N LEU A 103 -0.33 6.85 10.11
CA LEU A 103 0.40 5.75 10.72
C LEU A 103 1.32 5.09 9.68
N LYS A 104 2.61 5.10 9.96
CA LYS A 104 3.63 4.39 9.18
C LYS A 104 4.32 3.32 10.03
N VAL A 105 4.32 2.08 9.55
CA VAL A 105 4.94 0.94 10.22
C VAL A 105 5.86 0.25 9.23
N THR A 106 7.17 0.31 9.48
CA THR A 106 8.18 -0.23 8.55
C THR A 106 9.05 -1.26 9.27
N GLY A 107 9.08 -2.48 8.77
CA GLY A 107 9.88 -3.57 9.35
C GLY A 107 10.34 -4.54 8.27
N PRO A 108 11.34 -5.39 8.55
CA PRO A 108 11.66 -6.48 7.65
C PRO A 108 10.43 -7.40 7.50
N PRO A 109 10.25 -8.07 6.35
CA PRO A 109 9.23 -9.09 6.22
C PRO A 109 9.45 -10.16 7.28
N SER A 110 8.44 -10.43 8.10
CA SER A 110 8.49 -11.49 9.10
C SER A 110 8.37 -12.82 8.37
N VAL A 111 9.51 -13.51 8.19
CA VAL A 111 9.57 -14.70 7.32
C VAL A 111 8.77 -15.87 7.90
N ASP A 112 8.64 -16.00 9.22
CA ASP A 112 7.93 -17.12 9.83
C ASP A 112 7.36 -16.70 11.19
N ASP A 113 6.08 -16.34 11.24
CA ASP A 113 5.37 -16.31 12.53
C ASP A 113 4.00 -16.98 12.40
N PRO A 114 3.98 -18.34 12.35
CA PRO A 114 2.76 -19.13 12.17
C PRO A 114 1.79 -19.07 13.37
N GLY A 115 2.09 -18.27 14.40
CA GLY A 115 1.30 -18.14 15.62
C GLY A 115 0.70 -16.76 15.85
N ARG A 116 0.59 -15.90 14.82
CA ARG A 116 0.02 -14.56 14.98
C ARG A 116 -1.43 -14.63 15.45
N GLU A 117 -1.63 -14.43 16.74
CA GLU A 117 -2.94 -14.16 17.30
C GLU A 117 -3.56 -12.95 16.57
N PRO A 118 -4.87 -13.00 16.27
CA PRO A 118 -5.55 -11.86 15.70
C PRO A 118 -5.35 -10.66 16.64
N LEU A 119 -4.76 -9.59 16.12
CA LEU A 119 -4.61 -8.37 16.90
C LEU A 119 -6.02 -7.92 17.35
N PRO A 120 -6.16 -7.47 18.61
CA PRO A 120 -7.43 -6.92 19.06
C PRO A 120 -7.82 -5.73 18.18
N VAL A 121 -9.11 -5.48 18.06
CA VAL A 121 -9.62 -4.38 17.24
C VAL A 121 -9.10 -3.06 17.80
N LEU A 122 -8.25 -2.39 17.03
CA LEU A 122 -7.69 -1.09 17.35
C LEU A 122 -8.65 0.00 16.85
N VAL A 123 -8.93 1.00 17.67
CA VAL A 123 -9.88 2.07 17.35
C VAL A 123 -9.11 3.38 17.12
N VAL A 124 -8.94 3.73 15.85
CA VAL A 124 -8.28 4.98 15.40
C VAL A 124 -9.18 5.72 14.40
N PRO A 125 -10.22 6.41 14.89
CA PRO A 125 -11.32 6.87 14.03
C PRO A 125 -10.93 8.00 13.07
N LEU A 126 -9.83 8.72 13.36
CA LEU A 126 -9.35 9.84 12.57
C LEU A 126 -8.23 9.45 11.60
N LEU A 127 -7.89 8.17 11.51
CA LEU A 127 -6.82 7.70 10.64
C LEU A 127 -7.22 7.88 9.16
N THR A 128 -6.46 8.70 8.44
CA THR A 128 -6.66 8.96 7.00
C THR A 128 -5.61 8.31 6.13
N SER A 129 -4.41 8.05 6.67
CA SER A 129 -3.28 7.45 5.96
C SER A 129 -2.69 6.29 6.75
N PHE A 130 -2.51 5.15 6.08
CA PHE A 130 -1.82 3.99 6.62
C PHE A 130 -0.78 3.48 5.64
N SER A 131 0.44 3.29 6.14
CA SER A 131 1.50 2.55 5.47
C SER A 131 2.07 1.48 6.39
N GLY A 132 2.01 0.22 6.01
CA GLY A 132 2.56 -0.85 6.82
C GLY A 132 2.04 -2.22 6.40
N PRO A 133 2.21 -3.25 7.23
CA PRO A 133 1.90 -4.60 6.82
C PRO A 133 0.39 -4.95 6.92
N HIS A 134 -0.05 -5.88 6.09
CA HIS A 134 -1.48 -6.20 5.88
C HIS A 134 -2.26 -6.61 7.12
N TYR A 135 -1.65 -7.31 8.07
CA TYR A 135 -2.33 -7.80 9.27
C TYR A 135 -2.65 -6.67 10.27
N ILE A 136 -1.84 -5.59 10.30
CA ILE A 136 -2.25 -4.37 11.01
C ILE A 136 -3.42 -3.74 10.27
N ALA A 137 -3.30 -3.62 8.94
CA ALA A 137 -4.34 -3.01 8.12
C ALA A 137 -5.69 -3.70 8.38
N ALA A 138 -5.76 -5.03 8.30
CA ALA A 138 -6.97 -5.81 8.58
C ALA A 138 -7.59 -5.52 9.96
N SER A 139 -6.77 -5.16 10.94
CA SER A 139 -7.22 -4.82 12.30
C SER A 139 -7.70 -3.38 12.41
N LEU A 140 -7.03 -2.44 11.73
CA LEU A 140 -7.36 -1.00 11.75
C LEU A 140 -8.53 -0.63 10.83
N MET A 141 -8.62 -1.23 9.64
CA MET A 141 -9.59 -0.83 8.62
C MET A 141 -11.03 -1.01 9.07
N ARG A 142 -11.28 -1.93 10.02
CA ARG A 142 -12.60 -2.12 10.64
C ARG A 142 -13.08 -0.90 11.45
N SER A 143 -12.18 -0.04 11.92
CA SER A 143 -12.52 1.14 12.72
C SER A 143 -12.19 2.47 12.03
N ALA A 144 -11.21 2.48 11.11
CA ALA A 144 -10.74 3.66 10.38
C ALA A 144 -11.64 3.97 9.17
N THR A 145 -12.83 4.52 9.41
CA THR A 145 -13.83 4.80 8.36
C THR A 145 -13.44 5.94 7.41
N GLN A 146 -12.48 6.79 7.79
CA GLN A 146 -12.01 7.95 7.02
C GLN A 146 -10.75 7.68 6.21
N ILE A 147 -10.32 6.43 6.11
CA ILE A 147 -9.05 6.13 5.48
C ILE A 147 -9.08 6.44 3.97
N ALA A 148 -8.19 7.32 3.56
CA ALA A 148 -8.03 7.78 2.19
C ALA A 148 -6.85 7.09 1.50
N GLU A 149 -5.81 6.72 2.24
CA GLU A 149 -4.59 6.13 1.71
C GLU A 149 -4.20 4.84 2.43
N VAL A 150 -3.94 3.78 1.65
CA VAL A 150 -3.54 2.46 2.14
C VAL A 150 -2.35 1.97 1.32
N ILE A 151 -1.22 1.79 2.00
CA ILE A 151 0.02 1.29 1.40
C ILE A 151 0.44 0.04 2.15
N LEU A 152 0.31 -1.12 1.53
CA LEU A 152 0.74 -2.39 2.11
C LEU A 152 2.21 -2.66 1.74
N THR A 153 3.07 -2.66 2.76
CA THR A 153 4.52 -2.74 2.59
C THR A 153 5.04 -4.17 2.48
N ASP A 154 4.25 -5.16 2.87
CA ASP A 154 4.58 -6.56 2.78
C ASP A 154 4.03 -7.22 1.50
N GLU A 155 4.67 -8.33 1.11
CA GLU A 155 4.21 -9.16 0.01
C GLU A 155 3.07 -10.06 0.50
N ILE A 156 1.91 -9.99 -0.16
CA ILE A 156 0.68 -10.66 0.28
C ILE A 156 0.03 -11.50 -0.80
N SER A 157 -0.74 -12.49 -0.39
CA SER A 157 -1.58 -13.28 -1.30
C SER A 157 -2.79 -12.47 -1.76
N ALA A 158 -3.41 -12.90 -2.87
CA ALA A 158 -4.66 -12.30 -3.35
C ALA A 158 -5.77 -12.35 -2.30
N GLN A 159 -5.87 -13.45 -1.55
CA GLN A 159 -6.87 -13.61 -0.50
C GLN A 159 -6.66 -12.61 0.66
N GLN A 160 -5.40 -12.38 1.07
CA GLN A 160 -5.08 -11.38 2.08
C GLN A 160 -5.40 -9.96 1.59
N ALA A 161 -5.11 -9.66 0.33
CA ALA A 161 -5.47 -8.37 -0.28
C ALA A 161 -6.99 -8.15 -0.28
N LEU A 162 -7.76 -9.16 -0.73
CA LEU A 162 -9.22 -9.12 -0.72
C LEU A 162 -9.77 -8.93 0.69
N GLN A 163 -9.22 -9.61 1.70
CA GLN A 163 -9.64 -9.41 3.09
C GLN A 163 -9.43 -7.96 3.57
N VAL A 164 -8.31 -7.31 3.20
CA VAL A 164 -8.09 -5.90 3.55
C VAL A 164 -9.10 -5.00 2.82
N ILE A 165 -9.30 -5.22 1.52
CA ILE A 165 -10.30 -4.51 0.70
C ILE A 165 -11.73 -4.68 1.26
N GLU A 166 -12.03 -5.91 1.72
CA GLU A 166 -13.10 -6.38 2.61
C GLU A 166 -13.56 -5.30 3.60
N ASN A 167 -12.57 -4.78 4.32
CA ASN A 167 -12.77 -3.96 5.50
C ASN A 167 -12.66 -2.45 5.21
N LEU A 168 -12.30 -2.05 4.00
CA LEU A 168 -12.16 -0.64 3.65
C LEU A 168 -13.51 0.00 3.33
N HIS A 169 -13.68 1.25 3.76
CA HIS A 169 -14.87 2.04 3.49
C HIS A 169 -14.85 2.62 2.05
N PRO A 170 -15.75 2.19 1.15
CA PRO A 170 -15.66 2.49 -0.28
C PRO A 170 -15.60 3.99 -0.66
N ALA A 171 -16.28 4.84 0.12
CA ALA A 171 -16.42 6.26 -0.21
C ALA A 171 -15.22 7.14 0.17
N ALA A 172 -14.32 6.64 1.02
CA ALA A 172 -13.21 7.40 1.59
C ALA A 172 -11.90 7.18 0.82
N VAL A 173 -11.64 5.93 0.40
CA VAL A 173 -10.36 5.52 -0.18
C VAL A 173 -10.07 6.19 -1.52
N ARG A 174 -8.87 6.76 -1.64
CA ARG A 174 -8.33 7.48 -2.80
C ARG A 174 -7.07 6.84 -3.35
N ASN A 175 -6.20 6.31 -2.50
CA ASN A 175 -4.92 5.74 -2.88
C ASN A 175 -4.81 4.32 -2.33
N ILE A 176 -4.52 3.36 -3.19
CA ILE A 176 -4.25 1.98 -2.82
C ILE A 176 -2.93 1.54 -3.46
N GLU A 177 -2.00 1.09 -2.62
CA GLU A 177 -0.76 0.46 -3.04
C GLU A 177 -0.63 -0.92 -2.40
N LEU A 178 -0.51 -1.96 -3.22
CA LEU A 178 -0.40 -3.35 -2.78
C LEU A 178 0.80 -4.03 -3.44
N THR A 179 1.50 -4.86 -2.67
CA THR A 179 2.52 -5.79 -3.20
C THR A 179 2.01 -7.21 -3.12
N LEU A 180 1.69 -7.81 -4.27
CA LEU A 180 1.15 -9.16 -4.39
C LEU A 180 2.25 -10.20 -4.66
N GLU A 181 2.15 -11.36 -4.02
CA GLU A 181 3.01 -12.51 -4.36
C GLU A 181 2.74 -12.97 -5.79
N HIS A 182 1.46 -13.13 -6.15
CA HIS A 182 1.00 -13.55 -7.48
C HIS A 182 0.03 -12.52 -8.05
N TRP A 183 0.14 -12.23 -9.34
CA TRP A 183 -0.84 -11.41 -10.03
C TRP A 183 -2.25 -11.98 -9.87
N SER A 184 -3.22 -11.13 -9.54
CA SER A 184 -4.64 -11.49 -9.45
C SER A 184 -5.52 -10.43 -10.10
N ALA A 185 -6.20 -10.84 -11.18
CA ALA A 185 -7.23 -10.05 -11.84
C ALA A 185 -8.40 -9.72 -10.88
N GLU A 186 -8.71 -10.63 -9.96
CA GLU A 186 -9.79 -10.48 -9.00
C GLU A 186 -9.57 -9.31 -8.05
N VAL A 187 -8.35 -9.15 -7.52
CA VAL A 187 -7.98 -8.03 -6.64
C VAL A 187 -8.23 -6.69 -7.35
N LEU A 188 -7.76 -6.56 -8.59
CA LEU A 188 -7.92 -5.32 -9.34
C LEU A 188 -9.39 -5.05 -9.72
N HIS A 189 -10.14 -6.09 -10.11
CA HIS A 189 -11.57 -5.96 -10.37
C HIS A 189 -12.34 -5.49 -9.14
N GLU A 190 -12.04 -6.06 -7.97
CA GLU A 190 -12.69 -5.69 -6.72
C GLU A 190 -12.38 -4.23 -6.37
N ILE A 191 -11.12 -3.79 -6.50
CA ILE A 191 -10.75 -2.40 -6.28
C ILE A 191 -11.53 -1.46 -7.20
N ALA A 192 -11.56 -1.75 -8.50
CA ALA A 192 -12.22 -0.90 -9.50
C ALA A 192 -13.73 -0.87 -9.32
N HIS A 193 -14.35 -1.98 -8.90
CA HIS A 193 -15.79 -2.05 -8.66
C HIS A 193 -16.19 -1.31 -7.39
N ARG A 194 -15.44 -1.50 -6.30
CA ARG A 194 -15.80 -1.02 -4.97
C ARG A 194 -15.40 0.44 -4.75
N PHE A 195 -14.21 0.85 -5.18
CA PHE A 195 -13.68 2.20 -4.91
C PHE A 195 -13.77 3.09 -6.14
N THR A 196 -14.98 3.46 -6.54
CA THR A 196 -15.24 4.35 -7.70
C THR A 196 -14.57 5.73 -7.55
N ARG A 197 -14.23 6.10 -6.33
CA ARG A 197 -13.57 7.35 -5.92
C ARG A 197 -12.04 7.25 -5.83
N CYS A 198 -11.48 6.07 -6.08
CA CYS A 198 -10.05 5.85 -6.08
C CYS A 198 -9.39 6.63 -7.23
N LYS A 199 -8.31 7.33 -6.91
CA LYS A 199 -7.50 8.13 -7.82
C LYS A 199 -6.24 7.39 -8.24
N ARG A 200 -5.57 6.75 -7.28
CA ARG A 200 -4.31 6.06 -7.51
C ARG A 200 -4.39 4.58 -7.14
N ILE A 201 -4.08 3.72 -8.10
CA ILE A 201 -3.88 2.28 -7.87
C ILE A 201 -2.45 1.94 -8.27
N LYS A 202 -1.68 1.39 -7.33
CA LYS A 202 -0.36 0.82 -7.58
C LYS A 202 -0.35 -0.64 -7.13
N LEU A 203 -0.13 -1.55 -8.08
CA LEU A 203 -0.02 -2.99 -7.83
C LEU A 203 1.36 -3.45 -8.25
N VAL A 204 2.16 -3.84 -7.27
CA VAL A 204 3.43 -4.53 -7.50
C VAL A 204 3.18 -6.02 -7.38
N HIS A 205 3.72 -6.86 -8.26
CA HIS A 205 3.54 -8.31 -8.23
C HIS A 205 4.86 -9.05 -8.42
N ARG A 206 5.03 -10.19 -7.75
CA ARG A 206 6.25 -11.01 -7.86
C ARG A 206 6.15 -12.11 -8.92
N TYR A 207 5.00 -12.73 -9.08
CA TYR A 207 4.85 -13.81 -10.06
C TYR A 207 3.69 -13.54 -10.99
N TRP A 208 3.96 -13.80 -12.26
CA TRP A 208 2.98 -13.76 -13.37
C TRP A 208 2.53 -12.32 -13.63
N GLY A 209 2.30 -11.96 -14.88
CA GLY A 209 1.82 -10.62 -15.25
C GLY A 209 0.36 -10.66 -15.68
N PRO A 210 -0.32 -9.51 -15.74
CA PRO A 210 -1.58 -9.42 -16.45
C PRO A 210 -1.38 -9.82 -17.93
N SER A 211 -2.38 -10.48 -18.52
CA SER A 211 -2.42 -10.69 -19.97
C SER A 211 -2.85 -9.41 -20.68
N ASP A 212 -2.49 -9.27 -21.95
CA ASP A 212 -2.87 -8.11 -22.78
C ASP A 212 -4.40 -8.02 -22.93
N ASP A 213 -5.07 -9.16 -23.12
CA ASP A 213 -6.53 -9.23 -23.18
C ASP A 213 -7.17 -8.70 -21.89
N PHE A 214 -6.61 -9.06 -20.74
CA PHE A 214 -7.09 -8.58 -19.45
C PHE A 214 -6.93 -7.06 -19.36
N LEU A 215 -5.75 -6.52 -19.68
CA LEU A 215 -5.50 -5.08 -19.64
C LEU A 215 -6.49 -4.32 -20.54
N PHE A 216 -6.69 -4.81 -21.78
CA PHE A 216 -7.65 -4.21 -22.70
C PHE A 216 -9.06 -4.19 -22.12
N HIS A 217 -9.56 -5.34 -21.67
CA HIS A 217 -10.89 -5.46 -21.10
C HIS A 217 -11.05 -4.58 -19.85
N PHE A 218 -10.04 -4.54 -18.99
CA PHE A 218 -10.04 -3.70 -17.80
C PHE A 218 -10.18 -2.22 -18.17
N GLY A 219 -9.35 -1.73 -19.09
CA GLY A 219 -9.38 -0.32 -19.47
C GLY A 219 -10.65 0.11 -20.19
N VAL A 220 -11.27 -0.78 -20.97
CA VAL A 220 -12.52 -0.45 -21.68
C VAL A 220 -13.74 -0.55 -20.77
N HIS A 221 -13.80 -1.52 -19.86
CA HIS A 221 -15.02 -1.83 -19.11
C HIS A 221 -15.01 -1.38 -17.65
N HIS A 222 -13.82 -1.24 -17.03
CA HIS A 222 -13.68 -0.98 -15.60
C HIS A 222 -13.16 0.44 -15.33
N LEU A 223 -12.11 0.90 -16.01
CA LEU A 223 -11.60 2.27 -15.84
C LEU A 223 -12.64 3.38 -16.01
N PRO A 224 -13.56 3.37 -17.00
CA PRO A 224 -14.59 4.41 -17.10
C PRO A 224 -15.52 4.53 -15.88
N ARG A 225 -15.54 3.54 -14.98
CA ARG A 225 -16.38 3.55 -13.77
C ARG A 225 -15.63 4.09 -12.55
N THR A 226 -14.36 4.42 -12.69
CA THR A 226 -13.50 4.89 -11.61
C THR A 226 -13.04 6.33 -11.86
N GLN A 227 -12.48 6.95 -10.84
CA GLN A 227 -11.86 8.29 -10.93
C GLN A 227 -10.33 8.18 -10.97
N ILE A 228 -9.81 7.10 -11.53
CA ILE A 228 -8.37 6.81 -11.52
C ILE A 228 -7.65 7.80 -12.43
N ASP A 229 -6.70 8.53 -11.87
CA ASP A 229 -5.74 9.36 -12.61
C ASP A 229 -4.39 8.64 -12.80
N THR A 230 -4.03 7.77 -11.84
CA THR A 230 -2.73 7.10 -11.79
C THR A 230 -2.90 5.60 -11.66
N PHE A 231 -2.39 4.85 -12.64
CA PHE A 231 -2.51 3.40 -12.69
C PHE A 231 -1.16 2.71 -12.94
N ILE A 232 -0.65 2.00 -11.94
CA ILE A 232 0.70 1.42 -11.95
C ILE A 232 0.60 -0.09 -11.70
N ILE A 233 1.06 -0.92 -12.64
CA ILE A 233 1.20 -2.38 -12.51
C ILE A 233 2.64 -2.80 -12.81
N HIS A 234 3.31 -3.35 -11.80
CA HIS A 234 4.76 -3.55 -11.81
C HIS A 234 5.15 -4.96 -11.44
N ALA A 235 6.06 -5.55 -12.20
CA ALA A 235 6.71 -6.80 -11.79
C ALA A 235 7.91 -6.46 -10.90
N ARG A 236 8.09 -7.15 -9.76
CA ARG A 236 9.33 -7.02 -8.97
C ARG A 236 10.54 -7.41 -9.85
N PRO A 237 11.70 -6.75 -9.71
CA PRO A 237 12.88 -7.06 -10.53
C PRO A 237 13.29 -8.54 -10.49
N GLU A 238 13.11 -9.20 -9.35
CA GLU A 238 13.42 -10.63 -9.12
C GLU A 238 12.48 -11.59 -9.87
N ALA A 239 11.29 -11.12 -10.28
CA ALA A 239 10.27 -11.86 -11.03
C ALA A 239 10.67 -12.19 -12.46
N ALA A 240 11.58 -11.40 -13.03
CA ALA A 240 11.94 -11.45 -14.44
C ALA A 240 12.52 -12.82 -14.89
N VAL A 241 12.86 -13.70 -13.93
CA VAL A 241 13.52 -14.98 -14.17
C VAL A 241 12.53 -16.16 -14.33
N ARG A 242 11.25 -16.04 -13.95
CA ARG A 242 10.31 -17.18 -13.97
C ARG A 242 8.97 -16.83 -14.64
N LYS A 243 8.94 -16.84 -15.97
CA LYS A 243 7.69 -17.05 -16.72
C LYS A 243 7.23 -18.50 -16.46
N PRO A 244 5.99 -18.76 -16.02
CA PRO A 244 5.49 -20.13 -15.99
C PRO A 244 5.51 -20.71 -17.41
N PRO A 245 5.74 -22.03 -17.60
CA PRO A 245 5.47 -22.66 -18.87
C PRO A 245 3.97 -22.47 -19.14
N THR A 246 3.65 -21.60 -20.10
CA THR A 246 2.29 -21.52 -20.63
C THR A 246 1.95 -22.93 -21.14
N PRO A 247 0.83 -23.54 -20.71
CA PRO A 247 0.40 -24.79 -21.32
C PRO A 247 0.28 -24.54 -22.82
N GLY A 248 1.08 -25.29 -23.59
CA GLY A 248 1.26 -25.13 -25.02
C GLY A 248 0.00 -25.46 -25.81
N GLY A 249 -0.99 -24.58 -25.76
CA GLY A 249 -1.92 -24.31 -26.85
C GLY A 249 -1.29 -23.24 -27.75
N GLY A 250 -0.09 -23.51 -28.23
CA GLY A 250 0.79 -22.51 -28.86
C GLY A 250 0.13 -21.80 -30.02
N PHE A 251 0.59 -20.58 -30.29
CA PHE A 251 0.48 -19.74 -31.49
C PHE A 251 -0.13 -20.36 -32.78
N ARG A 252 0.04 -21.65 -33.06
CA ARG A 252 -0.69 -22.42 -34.09
C ARG A 252 -2.20 -22.54 -33.88
N HIS A 253 -2.70 -22.68 -32.65
CA HIS A 253 -4.15 -22.72 -32.37
C HIS A 253 -4.78 -21.35 -32.55
N PHE A 254 -4.06 -20.30 -32.14
CA PHE A 254 -4.33 -18.90 -32.46
C PHE A 254 -4.28 -18.62 -33.98
N LEU A 255 -3.29 -19.14 -34.73
CA LEU A 255 -3.25 -19.02 -36.20
C LEU A 255 -4.39 -19.79 -36.91
N ALA A 256 -4.83 -20.92 -36.37
CA ALA A 256 -5.99 -21.66 -36.88
C ALA A 256 -7.30 -20.88 -36.63
N GLN A 257 -7.42 -20.24 -35.47
CA GLN A 257 -8.50 -19.30 -35.19
C GLN A 257 -8.40 -18.04 -36.07
N ILE A 258 -7.21 -17.49 -36.33
CA ILE A 258 -6.98 -16.37 -37.27
C ILE A 258 -7.37 -16.74 -38.70
N ARG A 259 -7.11 -17.97 -39.15
CA ARG A 259 -7.50 -18.40 -40.50
C ARG A 259 -9.01 -18.56 -40.64
N LYS A 260 -9.67 -19.07 -39.60
CA LYS A 260 -11.15 -19.11 -39.51
C LYS A 260 -11.72 -17.68 -39.47
N TRP A 261 -11.08 -16.80 -38.72
CA TRP A 261 -11.40 -15.38 -38.58
C TRP A 261 -11.21 -14.57 -39.88
N LYS A 262 -10.23 -14.91 -40.72
CA LYS A 262 -10.07 -14.33 -42.08
C LYS A 262 -11.21 -14.72 -43.02
N ALA A 263 -11.80 -15.90 -42.86
CA ALA A 263 -12.96 -16.32 -43.63
C ALA A 263 -14.21 -15.54 -43.18
N ASP A 264 -14.36 -15.30 -41.88
CA ASP A 264 -15.47 -14.54 -41.30
C ASP A 264 -15.36 -13.01 -41.59
N GLY A 265 -14.13 -12.50 -41.79
CA GLY A 265 -13.87 -11.10 -42.15
C GLY A 265 -14.39 -10.67 -43.53
N ALA A 266 -14.64 -11.60 -44.45
CA ALA A 266 -15.30 -11.30 -45.73
C ALA A 266 -16.80 -10.96 -45.55
N ALA A 267 -17.37 -11.20 -44.36
CA ALA A 267 -18.78 -10.98 -44.02
C ALA A 267 -19.05 -9.68 -43.21
N GLY A 268 -18.04 -8.81 -43.00
CA GLY A 268 -18.28 -7.44 -42.51
C GLY A 268 -18.41 -7.23 -40.99
N LEU A 269 -17.96 -8.17 -40.14
CA LEU A 269 -17.91 -8.00 -38.68
C LEU A 269 -16.49 -7.60 -38.22
N ARG A 270 -16.32 -6.40 -37.65
CA ARG A 270 -15.02 -5.85 -37.19
C ARG A 270 -14.65 -6.31 -35.77
N HIS A 271 -13.41 -6.76 -35.55
CA HIS A 271 -12.65 -6.60 -34.29
C HIS A 271 -11.13 -6.56 -34.59
N VAL A 272 -10.31 -5.92 -33.73
CA VAL A 272 -8.90 -5.50 -33.98
C VAL A 272 -7.92 -6.44 -33.22
N PRO A 273 -6.73 -6.79 -33.78
CA PRO A 273 -5.72 -7.67 -33.16
C PRO A 273 -4.85 -7.00 -32.04
N PRO A 274 -4.10 -7.79 -31.21
CA PRO A 274 -3.39 -7.35 -29.99
C PRO A 274 -1.97 -6.73 -30.22
N PRO A 275 -1.34 -6.06 -29.21
CA PRO A 275 -0.11 -5.27 -29.33
C PRO A 275 1.16 -6.12 -29.31
N ALA A 276 2.18 -5.76 -30.10
CA ALA A 276 3.54 -6.29 -29.97
C ALA A 276 4.62 -5.20 -29.94
N SER A 277 4.25 -3.92 -30.03
CA SER A 277 5.16 -2.77 -30.12
C SER A 277 4.77 -1.64 -29.14
N GLU A 278 5.71 -0.73 -28.90
CA GLU A 278 5.48 0.50 -28.14
C GLU A 278 4.32 1.35 -28.71
N GLU A 279 4.17 1.33 -30.04
CA GLU A 279 3.10 2.02 -30.76
C GLU A 279 1.72 1.42 -30.45
N ASP A 280 1.66 0.10 -30.26
CA ASP A 280 0.40 -0.55 -29.90
C ASP A 280 -0.01 -0.22 -28.45
N LEU A 281 0.94 -0.20 -27.50
CA LEU A 281 0.68 0.24 -26.11
C LEU A 281 0.16 1.69 -26.07
N ARG A 282 0.70 2.59 -26.89
CA ARG A 282 0.13 3.95 -27.06
C ARG A 282 -1.31 3.90 -27.57
N GLY A 283 -1.61 3.00 -28.50
CA GLY A 283 -2.97 2.73 -28.95
C GLY A 283 -3.90 2.30 -27.82
N TYR A 284 -3.46 1.38 -26.95
CA TYR A 284 -4.21 0.96 -25.76
C TYR A 284 -4.49 2.13 -24.81
N PHE A 285 -3.47 2.93 -24.47
CA PHE A 285 -3.65 4.07 -23.57
C PHE A 285 -4.47 5.19 -24.18
N ALA A 286 -4.40 5.40 -25.50
CA ALA A 286 -5.29 6.32 -26.20
C ALA A 286 -6.76 5.86 -26.11
N VAL A 287 -7.03 4.55 -26.18
CA VAL A 287 -8.37 4.01 -25.95
C VAL A 287 -8.79 4.21 -24.50
N TRP A 288 -7.93 3.90 -23.53
CA TRP A 288 -8.25 4.07 -22.11
C TRP A 288 -8.53 5.53 -21.76
N ALA A 289 -7.74 6.48 -22.27
CA ALA A 289 -7.92 7.92 -22.07
C ALA A 289 -9.25 8.44 -22.63
N ARG A 290 -9.80 7.81 -23.69
CA ARG A 290 -11.13 8.14 -24.21
C ARG A 290 -12.24 7.73 -23.23
N TYR A 291 -12.06 6.60 -22.55
CA TYR A 291 -13.05 6.07 -21.62
C TYR A 291 -12.89 6.62 -20.20
N ASN A 292 -11.66 6.94 -19.79
CA ASN A 292 -11.36 7.63 -18.55
C ASN A 292 -10.51 8.88 -18.85
N PRO A 293 -11.15 10.05 -19.04
CA PRO A 293 -10.46 11.30 -19.34
C PRO A 293 -9.53 11.78 -18.23
N LEU A 294 -9.71 11.31 -16.99
CA LEU A 294 -8.89 11.67 -15.84
C LEU A 294 -7.57 10.91 -15.80
N LEU A 295 -7.41 9.85 -16.60
CA LEU A 295 -6.20 9.05 -16.62
C LEU A 295 -5.04 9.88 -17.19
N GLU A 296 -4.04 10.12 -16.34
CA GLU A 296 -2.85 10.94 -16.60
C GLU A 296 -1.57 10.11 -16.63
N VAL A 297 -1.48 9.08 -15.77
CA VAL A 297 -0.29 8.27 -15.59
C VAL A 297 -0.62 6.79 -15.67
N VAL A 298 0.08 6.06 -16.54
CA VAL A 298 0.00 4.61 -16.65
C VAL A 298 1.40 4.00 -16.63
N SER A 299 1.66 3.06 -15.74
CA SER A 299 2.92 2.32 -15.70
C SER A 299 2.64 0.84 -15.81
N ILE A 300 3.21 0.16 -16.82
CA ILE A 300 3.05 -1.28 -17.02
C ILE A 300 4.43 -1.89 -17.25
N GLY A 301 4.86 -2.77 -16.34
CA GLY A 301 6.25 -3.25 -16.32
C GLY A 301 7.21 -2.10 -16.05
N ASN A 302 8.32 -2.03 -16.77
CA ASN A 302 9.38 -1.03 -16.51
C ASN A 302 9.17 0.29 -17.29
N ARG A 303 7.97 0.54 -17.82
CA ARG A 303 7.69 1.71 -18.65
C ARG A 303 6.58 2.55 -18.04
N LEU A 304 6.89 3.82 -17.82
CA LEU A 304 5.96 4.82 -17.37
C LEU A 304 5.47 5.63 -18.57
N TRP A 305 4.18 5.86 -18.63
CA TRP A 305 3.52 6.63 -19.65
C TRP A 305 2.78 7.79 -19.00
N THR A 306 3.10 8.99 -19.43
CA THR A 306 2.45 10.22 -18.96
C THR A 306 1.70 10.87 -20.10
N ARG A 307 0.54 11.44 -19.78
CA ARG A 307 -0.28 12.19 -20.72
C ARG A 307 0.06 13.67 -20.61
N ASP A 308 0.34 14.31 -21.75
CA ASP A 308 0.55 15.76 -21.81
C ASP A 308 -0.67 16.52 -21.25
N VAL A 309 -0.45 17.72 -20.70
CA VAL A 309 -1.43 18.68 -20.17
C VAL A 309 -2.53 19.00 -21.19
N ARG A 310 -2.25 18.85 -22.49
CA ARG A 310 -3.23 19.02 -23.58
C ARG A 310 -4.09 17.76 -23.85
N GLY A 311 -3.82 16.66 -23.15
CA GLY A 311 -4.63 15.44 -23.15
C GLY A 311 -4.52 14.58 -24.41
N MET A 312 -3.63 14.88 -25.35
CA MET A 312 -3.63 14.26 -26.69
C MET A 312 -2.48 13.29 -26.95
N VAL A 313 -1.38 13.38 -26.21
CA VAL A 313 -0.15 12.62 -26.49
C VAL A 313 0.30 11.88 -25.23
N TRP A 314 0.64 10.61 -25.40
CA TRP A 314 1.27 9.76 -24.39
C TRP A 314 2.78 9.69 -24.64
N THR A 315 3.58 10.08 -23.66
CA THR A 315 5.05 10.03 -23.70
C THR A 315 5.55 8.92 -22.80
N ALA A 316 6.47 8.09 -23.31
CA ALA A 316 7.15 7.08 -22.51
C ALA A 316 8.36 7.72 -21.80
N GLY A 317 8.50 7.46 -20.52
CA GLY A 317 9.67 7.82 -19.70
C GLY A 317 10.17 6.62 -18.90
N GLU A 318 11.36 6.74 -18.33
CA GLU A 318 11.85 5.81 -17.31
C GLU A 318 11.33 6.23 -15.94
N GLU A 319 10.86 5.27 -15.13
CA GLU A 319 10.16 5.56 -13.86
C GLU A 319 11.03 6.30 -12.84
N ALA A 320 12.36 6.17 -12.93
CA ALA A 320 13.32 6.86 -12.07
C ALA A 320 13.24 8.39 -12.16
N GLU A 321 12.71 8.94 -13.25
CA GLU A 321 12.57 10.39 -13.42
C GLU A 321 11.37 10.99 -12.68
N VAL A 322 10.31 10.21 -12.40
CA VAL A 322 9.05 10.74 -11.84
C VAL A 322 8.93 10.56 -10.33
N GLU A 323 9.48 9.49 -9.73
CA GLU A 323 9.54 9.39 -8.27
C GLU A 323 10.45 10.47 -7.64
N ALA A 324 11.41 11.02 -8.41
CA ALA A 324 12.28 12.11 -7.98
C ALA A 324 11.61 13.50 -8.01
N GLU A 325 10.56 13.69 -8.83
CA GLU A 325 9.78 14.94 -8.87
C GLU A 325 8.65 14.98 -7.83
N ALA A 326 8.26 13.81 -7.28
CA ALA A 326 7.15 13.68 -6.33
C ALA A 326 7.58 13.55 -4.85
N ALA A 327 8.89 13.52 -4.55
CA ALA A 327 9.47 13.42 -3.21
C ALA A 327 10.04 14.76 -2.71
#